data_AF-U9UKM4-F1
#
_entry.id   AF-U9UKM4-F1
#
_cell.length_a   1.000
_cell.length_b   1.000
_cell.length_c   1.000
_cell.angle_alpha   90.00
_cell.angle_beta   90.00
_cell.angle_gamma   90.00
#
_symmetry.space_group_name_H-M   'P 1'
#
loop_
_entity.id
_entity.type
_entity.pdbx_description
1 polymer ?
#
loop_
_entity_poly.entity_id
_entity_poly.type
_entity_poly.pdbx_seq_one_letter_code
_entity_poly.pdbx_strand_id
1 'polypeptide(L)'
;MERYLAIPLEDQVDPLLWWQVRQEEFPILSRIAQDYLCIQATSVASEQAFSVAGLTISPLRNRLDAETARVTLCLKSWIREAIC
;
A
#
# COMPACT_ATOMS: atom_id res chain seq x y z
N MET A 1 13.74 16.48 16.66
CA MET A 1 13.88 15.03 16.97
C MET A 1 13.63 14.77 18.44
N GLU A 2 14.27 15.49 19.38
CA GLU A 2 14.03 15.34 20.83
C GLU A 2 12.56 15.53 21.24
N ARG A 3 11.86 16.48 20.64
CA ARG A 3 10.41 16.67 20.85
C ARG A 3 9.58 15.44 20.52
N TYR A 4 9.93 14.69 19.48
CA TYR A 4 9.23 13.45 19.12
C TYR A 4 9.47 12.34 20.15
N LEU A 5 10.73 12.21 20.61
CA LEU A 5 11.12 11.21 21.62
C LEU A 5 10.50 11.47 23.00
N ALA A 6 10.06 12.70 23.27
CA ALA A 6 9.41 13.08 24.52
C ALA A 6 7.88 12.86 24.51
N ILE A 7 7.28 12.50 23.37
CA ILE A 7 5.84 12.25 23.28
C ILE A 7 5.53 10.87 23.90
N PRO A 8 4.60 10.78 24.85
CA PRO A 8 4.16 9.49 25.39
C PRO A 8 3.50 8.65 24.29
N LEU A 9 3.75 7.34 24.32
CA LEU A 9 3.15 6.40 23.36
C LEU A 9 1.64 6.34 23.58
N GLU A 10 0.89 6.64 22.53
CA GLU A 10 -0.56 6.43 22.48
C GLU A 10 -0.82 4.99 22.02
N ASP A 11 -1.43 4.16 22.86
CA ASP A 11 -1.83 2.81 22.47
C ASP A 11 -3.04 2.86 21.53
N GLN A 12 -3.01 2.03 20.47
CA GLN A 12 -4.09 1.81 19.51
C GLN A 12 -4.41 2.95 18.52
N VAL A 13 -3.42 3.77 18.15
CA VAL A 13 -3.58 4.74 17.06
C VAL A 13 -2.99 4.21 15.76
N ASP A 14 -3.71 4.40 14.66
CA ASP A 14 -3.19 4.14 13.31
C ASP A 14 -1.93 5.01 13.07
N PRO A 15 -0.75 4.42 12.84
CA PRO A 15 0.49 5.17 12.69
C PRO A 15 0.48 6.17 11.52
N LEU A 16 -0.16 5.83 10.40
CA LEU A 16 -0.25 6.71 9.23
C LEU A 16 -1.11 7.93 9.56
N LEU A 17 -2.26 7.71 10.21
CA LEU A 17 -3.13 8.80 10.66
C LEU A 17 -2.44 9.70 11.68
N TRP A 18 -1.67 9.12 12.61
CA TRP A 18 -0.92 9.87 13.61
C TRP A 18 0.09 10.84 12.97
N TRP A 19 0.85 10.36 11.96
CA TRP A 19 1.80 11.18 11.22
C TRP A 19 1.13 12.19 10.29
N GLN A 20 -0.04 11.87 9.74
CA GLN A 20 -0.82 12.79 8.91
C GLN A 20 -1.29 14.00 9.71
N VAL A 21 -1.81 13.79 10.92
CA VAL A 21 -2.28 14.87 11.80
C VAL A 21 -1.12 15.77 12.26
N ARG A 22 0.08 15.20 12.46
CA ARG A 22 1.26 15.91 12.98
C ARG A 22 2.26 16.34 11.91
N GLN A 23 1.85 16.36 10.64
CA GLN A 23 2.71 16.74 9.54
C GLN A 23 3.23 18.19 9.64
N GLU A 24 2.44 19.11 10.20
CA GLU A 24 2.86 20.50 10.41
C GLU A 24 3.85 20.64 11.57
N GLU A 25 3.72 19.79 12.60
CA GLU A 25 4.61 19.79 13.76
C GLU A 25 5.96 19.13 13.45
N PHE A 26 5.96 18.10 12.59
CA PHE A 26 7.14 17.33 12.23
C PHE A 26 7.26 17.09 10.71
N PRO A 27 7.41 18.15 9.88
CA PRO A 27 7.32 18.03 8.42
C PRO A 27 8.35 17.10 7.78
N ILE A 28 9.56 17.01 8.36
CA ILE A 28 10.62 16.12 7.86
C ILE A 28 10.39 14.69 8.34
N LEU A 29 10.04 14.50 9.63
CA LEU A 29 9.86 13.16 10.18
C LEU A 29 8.58 12.50 9.67
N SER A 30 7.51 13.26 9.45
CA SER A 30 6.26 12.75 8.87
C SER A 30 6.50 12.21 7.46
N ARG A 31 7.30 12.91 6.65
CA ARG A 31 7.70 12.46 5.31
C ARG A 31 8.43 11.11 5.37
N ILE A 32 9.45 11.02 6.22
CA ILE A 32 10.25 9.80 6.40
C ILE A 32 9.35 8.66 6.91
N ALA A 33 8.54 8.92 7.93
CA ALA A 33 7.68 7.92 8.51
C ALA A 33 6.62 7.41 7.51
N GLN A 34 6.04 8.29 6.70
CA GLN A 34 5.14 7.88 5.63
C GLN A 34 5.85 6.98 4.62
N ASP A 35 7.07 7.34 4.19
CA ASP A 35 7.84 6.52 3.24
C ASP A 35 8.10 5.10 3.79
N TYR A 36 8.42 4.97 5.08
CA TYR A 36 8.68 3.66 5.69
C TYR A 36 7.41 2.87 6.04
N LEU A 37 6.36 3.54 6.52
CA LEU A 37 5.11 2.89 6.93
C LEU A 37 4.27 2.42 5.74
N CYS A 38 4.45 3.02 4.55
CA CYS A 38 3.80 2.54 3.32
C CYS A 38 4.37 1.21 2.80
N ILE A 39 5.55 0.79 3.29
CA ILE A 39 6.16 -0.47 2.88
C ILE A 39 5.39 -1.62 3.52
N GLN A 40 4.84 -2.51 2.70
CA GLN A 40 4.24 -3.72 3.21
C GLN A 40 5.28 -4.59 3.89
N ALA A 41 5.00 -4.98 5.13
CA ALA A 41 5.89 -5.84 5.91
C ALA A 41 5.98 -7.28 5.36
N THR A 42 5.04 -7.70 4.51
CA THR A 42 4.95 -9.08 4.00
C THR A 42 4.76 -9.10 2.49
N SER A 43 5.16 -10.21 1.85
CA SER A 43 4.93 -10.47 0.43
C SER A 43 3.46 -10.77 0.09
N VAL A 44 2.55 -10.80 1.08
CA VAL A 44 1.17 -11.29 0.93
C VAL A 44 0.40 -10.56 -0.17
N ALA A 45 0.50 -9.23 -0.28
CA ALA A 45 -0.24 -8.55 -1.36
C ALA A 45 0.35 -8.84 -2.74
N SER A 46 1.66 -9.10 -2.82
CA SER A 46 2.30 -9.52 -4.08
C SER A 46 1.84 -10.93 -4.46
N GLU A 47 1.80 -11.88 -3.51
CA GLU A 47 1.27 -13.23 -3.72
C GLU A 47 -0.22 -13.21 -4.10
N GLN A 48 -1.02 -12.33 -3.48
CA GLN A 48 -2.42 -12.14 -3.84
C GLN A 48 -2.55 -11.61 -5.27
N ALA A 49 -1.74 -10.63 -5.67
CA ALA A 49 -1.73 -10.12 -7.03
C ALA A 49 -1.34 -11.21 -8.04
N PHE A 50 -0.34 -12.05 -7.72
CA PHE A 50 0.05 -13.18 -8.56
C PHE A 50 -1.03 -14.26 -8.67
N SER A 51 -1.76 -14.54 -7.58
CA SER A 51 -2.89 -15.48 -7.59
C SER A 51 -4.03 -14.98 -8.50
N VAL A 52 -4.39 -13.70 -8.39
CA VAL A 52 -5.39 -13.06 -9.27
C VAL A 52 -4.92 -13.04 -10.72
N ALA A 53 -3.62 -12.83 -10.95
CA ALA A 53 -3.01 -12.91 -12.26
C ALA A 53 -3.11 -14.32 -12.85
N GLY A 54 -2.82 -15.37 -12.07
CA GLY A 54 -2.94 -16.76 -12.50
C GLY A 54 -4.39 -17.16 -12.85
N LEU A 55 -5.38 -16.60 -12.17
CA LEU A 55 -6.80 -16.81 -12.52
C LEU A 55 -7.23 -16.03 -13.76
N THR A 56 -6.65 -14.85 -14.00
CA THR A 56 -6.98 -14.00 -15.15
C THR A 56 -6.29 -14.47 -16.43
N ILE A 57 -5.05 -14.93 -16.31
CA ILE A 57 -4.23 -15.55 -17.38
C ILE A 57 -4.46 -17.06 -17.32
N SER A 58 -5.67 -17.48 -17.64
CA SER A 58 -6.03 -18.90 -17.71
C SER A 58 -5.50 -19.53 -19.01
N PRO A 59 -5.25 -20.86 -19.07
CA PRO A 59 -4.92 -21.60 -20.30
C PRO A 59 -5.95 -21.52 -21.45
N LEU A 60 -7.04 -20.77 -21.28
CA LEU A 60 -8.05 -20.47 -22.30
C LEU A 60 -7.97 -19.01 -22.83
N ARG A 61 -7.16 -18.12 -22.23
CA ARG A 61 -6.95 -16.69 -22.59
C ARG A 61 -5.44 -16.35 -22.69
N ASN A 62 -4.69 -17.19 -23.40
CA ASN A 62 -3.23 -17.24 -23.43
C ASN A 62 -2.64 -16.35 -24.54
N ARG A 63 -3.48 -15.62 -25.27
CA ARG A 63 -3.10 -14.66 -26.32
C ARG A 63 -3.20 -13.21 -25.86
N LEU A 64 -3.27 -12.99 -24.55
CA LEU A 64 -3.16 -11.66 -23.97
C LEU A 64 -1.69 -11.24 -23.99
N ASP A 65 -1.41 -10.11 -24.62
CA ASP A 65 -0.12 -9.48 -24.51
C ASP A 65 0.17 -9.13 -23.03
N ALA A 66 1.44 -9.19 -22.63
CA ALA A 66 1.86 -8.94 -21.25
C ALA A 66 1.41 -7.56 -20.75
N GLU A 67 1.39 -6.56 -21.63
CA GLU A 67 0.91 -5.22 -21.29
C GLU A 67 -0.60 -5.22 -21.04
N THR A 68 -1.37 -5.92 -21.86
CA THR A 68 -2.83 -6.01 -21.71
C THR A 68 -3.20 -6.75 -20.42
N ALA A 69 -2.46 -7.80 -20.07
CA ALA A 69 -2.63 -8.52 -18.81
C ALA A 69 -2.36 -7.62 -17.60
N ARG A 70 -1.24 -6.86 -17.62
CA ARG A 70 -0.88 -5.91 -16.56
C ARG A 70 -1.95 -4.84 -16.37
N VAL A 71 -2.38 -4.18 -17.46
CA VAL A 71 -3.41 -3.12 -17.39
C VAL A 71 -4.71 -3.66 -16.83
N THR A 72 -5.13 -4.86 -17.24
CA THR A 72 -6.35 -5.50 -16.74
C THR A 72 -6.26 -5.79 -15.23
N LEU A 73 -5.10 -6.25 -14.75
CA LEU A 73 -4.89 -6.52 -13.33
C LEU A 73 -4.88 -5.25 -12.49
N CYS A 74 -4.17 -4.20 -12.94
CA CYS A 74 -4.17 -2.90 -12.28
C CYS A 74 -5.59 -2.32 -12.19
N LEU A 75 -6.32 -2.30 -13.31
CA LEU A 75 -7.71 -1.80 -13.35
C LEU A 75 -8.62 -2.56 -12.37
N LYS A 76 -8.51 -3.90 -12.31
CA LYS A 76 -9.27 -4.71 -11.36
C LYS A 76 -8.91 -4.39 -9.90
N SER A 77 -7.63 -4.17 -9.58
CA SER A 77 -7.21 -3.78 -8.22
C SER A 77 -7.76 -2.42 -7.83
N TRP A 78 -7.60 -1.41 -8.70
CA TRP A 78 -8.02 -0.04 -8.42
C TRP A 78 -9.53 0.10 -8.30
N ILE A 79 -10.31 -0.58 -9.15
CA ILE A 79 -11.78 -0.60 -9.03
C ILE A 79 -12.20 -1.21 -7.69
N ARG A 80 -11.50 -2.25 -7.23
CA ARG A 80 -11.80 -2.88 -5.94
C ARG A 80 -11.48 -1.98 -4.75
N GLU A 81 -10.36 -1.25 -4.81
CA GLU A 81 -9.96 -0.30 -3.77
C GLU A 81 -10.84 0.97 -3.76
N ALA A 82 -11.40 1.38 -4.89
CA ALA A 82 -12.25 2.59 -4.99
C ALA A 82 -13.72 2.37 -4.58
N ILE A 83 -14.18 1.12 -4.50
CA ILE A 83 -15.57 0.76 -4.17
C ILE A 83 -15.73 0.40 -2.68
N CYS A 84 -14.63 0.24 -1.94
CA CYS A 84 -14.59 0.03 -0.50
C CYS A 84 -14.12 1.28 0.24
#